data_AF-A0A9W8V9F0-F1
#
_entry.id   AF-A0A9W8V9F0-F1
#
_cell.length_a   1.000
_cell.length_b   1.000
_cell.length_c   1.000
_cell.angle_alpha   90.00
_cell.angle_beta   90.00
_cell.angle_gamma   90.00
#
_symmetry.space_group_name_H-M   'P 1'
#
loop_
_entity.id
_entity.type
_entity.pdbx_description
1 polymer ?
#
loop_
_entity_poly.entity_id
_entity_poly.type
_entity_poly.pdbx_seq_one_letter_code
_entity_poly.pdbx_strand_id
1 'polypeptide(L)'
;MSLARECQSAEAKWRKETPQSFLSLQQHPRRRDRIRAVFKGAIKKPELSRLESQPRNARASLETDILVGVLRRLDLSTVQDNELDDKLQHLIQVSSKRETDFAKLLNKEASVIKDELTKRIQQVETSTDAVVTTELSRHEPSIKTQIEQGSDALLARDEAMNNGRERNAAYHGFLRSIRYPGMESRKNDIRIRHERTCAWIFEESAGQSASLSTNSESEIASESDSELGSTRGTPSLGDNSEYIIWDSFVEWLQSSEDWYWISGRPGTGKSVLMKFIVSSSETLNGLRQWHPEVQTLSHFFWKPGNTEQSSFKGFLCSLAYQLCILDQAFVIAWLQHAPNWRFRAQPGDWDLQELRNFIVSYFDQTPRSFCIFLDGLDEFSNNDGVGVLIDFLEKLQCSPAPVKICVSSRPESALRYRLSRHRKLRMQDLTRRDIKRYTRAILKKERVLTNTMISIDELVNAISTKAEGVFLWAVLVTRSIVRGIMKGDSREDIQRRLSKTPKELYDLYREMWMRHGEDIELHRESSALLLSILVMVWKSTSKSKHSLNLTEHRISIFELMVAWSDDLWLKDLNQMDSLTWNDLRQRCETLSTKVEARSAGLLEVSVPASRLPLA
;
A
#
# COMPACT_ATOMS: atom_id res chain seq x y z
N MET A 1 96.62 -0.58 -20.00
CA MET A 1 95.60 -0.44 -21.06
C MET A 1 94.39 -1.39 -20.94
N SER A 2 94.29 -2.28 -19.94
CA SER A 2 93.08 -3.14 -19.76
C SER A 2 91.96 -2.47 -18.97
N LEU A 3 92.28 -1.65 -17.96
CA LEU A 3 91.28 -1.00 -17.08
C LEU A 3 90.33 -0.04 -17.84
N ALA A 4 90.84 0.73 -18.79
CA ALA A 4 90.04 1.67 -19.58
C ALA A 4 89.05 0.97 -20.53
N ARG A 5 89.40 -0.24 -21.01
CA ARG A 5 88.49 -1.06 -21.83
C ARG A 5 87.40 -1.73 -21.00
N GLU A 6 87.72 -2.10 -19.75
CA GLU A 6 86.73 -2.67 -18.83
C GLU A 6 85.68 -1.63 -18.40
N CYS A 7 86.08 -0.38 -18.13
CA CYS A 7 85.16 0.72 -17.82
C CYS A 7 84.23 1.08 -19.01
N GLN A 8 84.74 1.11 -20.24
CA GLN A 8 83.90 1.34 -21.42
C GLN A 8 82.91 0.19 -21.66
N SER A 9 83.30 -1.06 -21.39
CA SER A 9 82.39 -2.20 -21.51
C SER A 9 81.28 -2.18 -20.46
N ALA A 10 81.57 -1.70 -19.24
CA ALA A 10 80.61 -1.56 -18.16
C ALA A 10 79.56 -0.48 -18.46
N GLU A 11 79.98 0.67 -19.03
CA GLU A 11 79.05 1.72 -19.47
C GLU A 11 78.14 1.25 -20.61
N ALA A 12 78.70 0.55 -21.60
CA ALA A 12 77.94 0.01 -22.72
C ALA A 12 76.90 -1.04 -22.27
N LYS A 13 77.24 -1.85 -21.26
CA LYS A 13 76.32 -2.84 -20.67
C LYS A 13 75.20 -2.17 -19.89
N TRP A 14 75.50 -1.10 -19.15
CA TRP A 14 74.52 -0.33 -18.38
C TRP A 14 73.48 0.38 -19.29
N ARG A 15 73.93 0.95 -20.41
CA ARG A 15 73.03 1.55 -21.42
C ARG A 15 72.11 0.54 -22.09
N LYS A 16 72.52 -0.73 -22.21
CA LYS A 16 71.74 -1.79 -22.87
C LYS A 16 70.65 -2.39 -21.97
N GLU A 17 70.85 -2.36 -20.65
CA GLU A 17 69.94 -2.97 -19.67
C GLU A 17 68.90 -2.00 -19.08
N THR A 18 68.98 -0.71 -19.45
CA THR A 18 68.05 0.32 -18.98
C THR A 18 66.93 0.53 -20.02
N PRO A 19 65.64 0.25 -19.72
CA PRO A 19 64.58 0.41 -20.71
C PRO A 19 64.46 1.88 -21.15
N GLN A 20 64.32 2.12 -22.46
CA GLN A 20 64.15 3.46 -23.04
C GLN A 20 62.89 4.22 -22.58
N SER A 21 62.06 3.64 -21.71
CA SER A 21 60.89 4.28 -21.11
C SER A 21 61.21 5.37 -20.07
N PHE A 22 62.48 5.64 -19.78
CA PHE A 22 62.90 6.71 -18.85
C PHE A 22 63.09 8.08 -19.52
N LEU A 23 63.03 8.18 -20.85
CA LEU A 23 63.27 9.45 -21.58
C LEU A 23 62.06 9.97 -22.37
N SER A 24 60.89 9.34 -22.30
CA SER A 24 59.67 9.85 -22.92
C SER A 24 58.75 10.51 -21.89
N LEU A 25 58.89 11.83 -21.74
CA LEU A 25 57.89 12.72 -21.18
C LEU A 25 56.71 12.81 -22.17
N GLN A 26 55.82 11.83 -22.14
CA GLN A 26 54.39 11.93 -22.51
C GLN A 26 53.75 10.54 -22.41
N GLN A 27 52.59 10.50 -21.74
CA GLN A 27 51.69 9.36 -21.47
C GLN A 27 51.88 8.61 -20.13
N HIS A 28 50.81 8.65 -19.32
CA HIS A 28 50.69 8.03 -18.00
C HIS A 28 50.54 6.50 -18.05
N PRO A 29 51.43 5.70 -17.42
CA PRO A 29 51.21 4.28 -17.23
C PRO A 29 50.60 3.96 -15.85
N ARG A 30 49.86 2.84 -15.79
CA ARG A 30 49.02 2.41 -14.66
C ARG A 30 49.85 1.96 -13.44
N ARG A 31 49.28 2.16 -12.23
CA ARG A 31 49.87 1.91 -10.89
C ARG A 31 50.63 0.58 -10.70
N ARG A 32 50.28 -0.49 -11.43
CA ARG A 32 50.89 -1.82 -11.27
C ARG A 32 52.33 -1.91 -11.80
N ASP A 33 52.69 -1.11 -12.81
CA ASP A 33 54.02 -1.17 -13.43
C ASP A 33 55.11 -0.50 -12.56
N ARG A 34 54.73 0.47 -11.73
CA ARG A 34 55.63 1.13 -10.78
C ARG A 34 56.11 0.19 -9.67
N ILE A 35 55.22 -0.67 -9.16
CA ILE A 35 55.53 -1.59 -8.04
C ILE A 35 56.47 -2.71 -8.52
N ARG A 36 56.29 -3.17 -9.76
CA ARG A 36 57.16 -4.19 -10.38
C ARG A 36 58.58 -3.69 -10.68
N ALA A 37 58.74 -2.38 -10.96
CA ALA A 37 60.04 -1.75 -11.18
C ALA A 37 60.85 -1.61 -9.87
N VAL A 38 60.19 -1.25 -8.76
CA VAL A 38 60.83 -1.12 -7.44
C VAL A 38 61.36 -2.48 -6.95
N PHE A 39 60.60 -3.57 -7.18
CA PHE A 39 61.05 -4.92 -6.80
C PHE A 39 62.21 -5.46 -7.63
N LYS A 40 62.39 -5.01 -8.90
CA LYS A 40 63.53 -5.41 -9.73
C LYS A 40 64.83 -4.69 -9.35
N GLY A 41 64.77 -3.47 -8.80
CA GLY A 41 65.95 -2.72 -8.34
C GLY A 41 66.61 -3.34 -7.11
N ALA A 42 65.83 -3.99 -6.24
CA ALA A 42 66.33 -4.61 -5.00
C ALA A 42 67.17 -5.90 -5.24
N ILE A 43 67.09 -6.50 -6.43
CA ILE A 43 67.72 -7.81 -6.75
C ILE A 43 69.17 -7.67 -7.26
N LYS A 44 69.66 -6.45 -7.56
CA LYS A 44 71.02 -6.22 -8.10
C LYS A 44 72.10 -5.83 -7.07
N LYS A 45 71.82 -5.96 -5.77
CA LYS A 45 72.76 -5.68 -4.67
C LYS A 45 74.08 -6.50 -4.70
N PRO A 46 74.16 -7.74 -5.24
CA PRO A 46 75.42 -8.50 -5.28
C PRO A 46 76.38 -8.12 -6.43
N GLU A 47 75.92 -7.37 -7.44
CA GLU A 47 76.80 -6.93 -8.54
C GLU A 47 77.62 -5.69 -8.18
N LEU A 48 77.14 -4.88 -7.23
CA LEU A 48 77.87 -3.70 -6.72
C LEU A 48 79.08 -4.07 -5.87
N SER A 49 78.98 -5.11 -5.03
CA SER A 49 80.08 -5.58 -4.18
C SER A 49 81.22 -6.25 -4.96
N ARG A 50 80.95 -6.72 -6.19
CA ARG A 50 81.96 -7.28 -7.10
C ARG A 50 82.90 -6.22 -7.66
N LEU A 51 82.43 -4.98 -7.84
CA LEU A 51 83.21 -3.85 -8.37
C LEU A 51 84.14 -3.21 -7.33
N GLU A 52 83.84 -3.32 -6.03
CA GLU A 52 84.73 -2.85 -4.95
C GLU A 52 85.97 -3.75 -4.76
N SER A 53 85.94 -5.00 -5.21
CA SER A 53 87.02 -5.99 -5.02
C SER A 53 88.17 -5.90 -6.03
N GLN A 54 87.94 -5.30 -7.21
CA GLN A 54 88.92 -5.21 -8.29
C GLN A 54 90.10 -4.23 -8.04
N PRO A 55 89.92 -3.05 -7.39
CA PRO A 55 91.06 -2.15 -7.17
C PRO A 55 92.06 -2.63 -6.11
N ARG A 56 91.66 -3.50 -5.17
CA ARG A 56 92.58 -4.07 -4.16
C ARG A 56 93.57 -5.06 -4.76
N ASN A 57 93.16 -5.87 -5.73
CA ASN A 57 94.03 -6.84 -6.40
C ASN A 57 95.03 -6.18 -7.36
N ALA A 58 94.67 -5.03 -7.95
CA ALA A 58 95.58 -4.27 -8.81
C ALA A 58 96.75 -3.62 -8.03
N ARG A 59 96.57 -3.35 -6.73
CA ARG A 59 97.62 -2.76 -5.87
C ARG A 59 98.72 -3.77 -5.51
N ALA A 60 98.35 -5.02 -5.22
CA ALA A 60 99.30 -6.07 -4.87
C ALA A 60 100.20 -6.49 -6.04
N SER A 61 99.69 -6.46 -7.28
CA SER A 61 100.46 -6.78 -8.50
C SER A 61 101.52 -5.72 -8.83
N LEU A 62 101.32 -4.47 -8.41
CA LEU A 62 102.23 -3.36 -8.69
C LEU A 62 103.44 -3.36 -7.75
N GLU A 63 103.27 -3.77 -6.50
CA GLU A 63 104.36 -3.89 -5.52
C GLU A 63 105.34 -5.02 -5.87
N THR A 64 104.85 -6.11 -6.50
CA THR A 64 105.69 -7.23 -6.92
C THR A 64 106.56 -6.90 -8.13
N ASP A 65 106.03 -6.17 -9.11
CA ASP A 65 106.78 -5.78 -10.31
C ASP A 65 107.91 -4.76 -10.02
N ILE A 66 107.73 -3.89 -9.02
CA ILE A 66 108.75 -2.92 -8.61
C ILE A 66 109.92 -3.64 -7.93
N LEU A 67 109.66 -4.63 -7.07
CA LEU A 67 110.70 -5.42 -6.40
C LEU A 67 111.55 -6.24 -7.40
N VAL A 68 110.93 -6.81 -8.43
CA VAL A 68 111.64 -7.53 -9.51
C VAL A 68 112.49 -6.58 -10.36
N GLY A 69 112.04 -5.34 -10.58
CA GLY A 69 112.79 -4.32 -11.31
C GLY A 69 114.09 -3.86 -10.63
N VAL A 70 114.11 -3.84 -9.29
CA VAL A 70 115.27 -3.41 -8.49
C VAL A 70 116.34 -4.51 -8.44
N LEU A 71 115.94 -5.78 -8.31
CA LEU A 71 116.86 -6.92 -8.25
C LEU A 71 117.60 -7.20 -9.57
N ARG A 72 117.05 -6.77 -10.72
CA ARG A 72 117.70 -6.98 -12.03
C ARG A 72 118.83 -5.99 -12.37
N ARG A 73 118.97 -4.89 -11.63
CA ARG A 73 119.93 -3.81 -11.96
C ARG A 73 121.24 -3.87 -11.19
N LEU A 74 121.40 -4.81 -10.26
CA LEU A 74 122.60 -4.97 -9.48
C LEU A 74 123.14 -6.39 -9.69
N ASP A 75 123.72 -6.63 -10.88
CA ASP A 75 124.53 -7.81 -11.12
C ASP A 75 125.99 -7.38 -11.33
N LEU A 76 126.86 -8.08 -10.63
CA LEU A 76 128.22 -7.71 -10.25
C LEU A 76 129.23 -8.01 -11.37
N SER A 77 130.14 -7.08 -11.66
CA SER A 77 131.57 -7.41 -11.83
C SER A 77 132.41 -6.14 -12.00
N THR A 78 133.31 -5.93 -11.03
CA THR A 78 134.21 -4.79 -10.81
C THR A 78 133.53 -3.50 -10.32
N VAL A 79 133.69 -3.21 -9.03
CA VAL A 79 134.01 -1.89 -8.42
C VAL A 79 133.76 -1.98 -6.90
N GLN A 80 134.59 -1.28 -6.14
CA GLN A 80 134.87 -1.40 -4.70
C GLN A 80 133.75 -0.87 -3.77
N ASP A 81 133.73 -1.41 -2.54
CA ASP A 81 132.69 -1.40 -1.49
C ASP A 81 132.08 -0.07 -0.99
N ASN A 82 132.42 1.09 -1.54
CA ASN A 82 131.98 2.39 -0.98
C ASN A 82 131.05 3.24 -1.87
N GLU A 83 130.64 2.76 -3.07
CA GLU A 83 129.82 3.53 -4.02
C GLU A 83 128.35 3.06 -4.14
N LEU A 84 127.99 1.98 -3.46
CA LEU A 84 126.66 1.36 -3.54
C LEU A 84 125.65 2.01 -2.58
N ASP A 85 126.11 2.43 -1.40
CA ASP A 85 125.24 2.98 -0.34
C ASP A 85 124.68 4.36 -0.71
N ASP A 86 125.50 5.24 -1.30
CA ASP A 86 125.09 6.56 -1.76
C ASP A 86 124.05 6.51 -2.91
N LYS A 87 124.22 5.57 -3.85
CA LYS A 87 123.27 5.41 -4.97
C LYS A 87 121.95 4.80 -4.51
N LEU A 88 121.97 3.90 -3.52
CA LEU A 88 120.77 3.32 -2.93
C LEU A 88 120.01 4.37 -2.10
N GLN A 89 120.70 5.16 -1.28
CA GLN A 89 120.08 6.25 -0.51
C GLN A 89 119.44 7.29 -1.42
N HIS A 90 120.10 7.69 -2.52
CA HIS A 90 119.54 8.65 -3.46
C HIS A 90 118.27 8.12 -4.15
N LEU A 91 118.23 6.84 -4.55
CA LEU A 91 117.03 6.24 -5.16
C LEU A 91 115.87 6.09 -4.17
N ILE A 92 116.14 5.75 -2.90
CA ILE A 92 115.12 5.69 -1.84
C ILE A 92 114.55 7.09 -1.55
N GLN A 93 115.40 8.13 -1.55
CA GLN A 93 114.94 9.52 -1.39
C GLN A 93 114.08 10.00 -2.56
N VAL A 94 114.45 9.67 -3.80
CA VAL A 94 113.68 10.08 -5.00
C VAL A 94 112.36 9.31 -5.11
N SER A 95 112.35 8.01 -4.78
CA SER A 95 111.12 7.19 -4.79
C SER A 95 110.14 7.63 -3.71
N SER A 96 110.61 7.83 -2.47
CA SER A 96 109.75 8.31 -1.37
C SER A 96 109.20 9.72 -1.62
N LYS A 97 109.98 10.61 -2.25
CA LYS A 97 109.51 11.95 -2.64
C LYS A 97 108.44 11.88 -3.75
N ARG A 98 108.59 11.00 -4.74
CA ARG A 98 107.58 10.83 -5.81
C ARG A 98 106.30 10.15 -5.30
N GLU A 99 106.40 9.17 -4.42
CA GLU A 99 105.22 8.55 -3.79
C GLU A 99 104.46 9.53 -2.91
N THR A 100 105.18 10.36 -2.13
CA THR A 100 104.54 11.39 -1.31
C THR A 100 103.88 12.49 -2.15
N ASP A 101 104.46 12.89 -3.28
CA ASP A 101 103.85 13.86 -4.18
C ASP A 101 102.67 13.28 -4.97
N PHE A 102 102.73 12.01 -5.39
CA PHE A 102 101.62 11.31 -6.04
C PHE A 102 100.45 11.07 -5.07
N ALA A 103 100.74 10.67 -3.83
CA ALA A 103 99.73 10.54 -2.78
C ALA A 103 99.07 11.87 -2.43
N LYS A 104 99.82 12.98 -2.43
CA LYS A 104 99.27 14.34 -2.25
C LYS A 104 98.34 14.74 -3.39
N LEU A 105 98.70 14.46 -4.64
CA LEU A 105 97.86 14.75 -5.81
C LEU A 105 96.57 13.90 -5.83
N LEU A 106 96.68 12.61 -5.54
CA LEU A 106 95.53 11.70 -5.43
C LEU A 106 94.59 12.11 -4.30
N ASN A 107 95.10 12.47 -3.12
CA ASN A 107 94.26 12.96 -2.03
C ASN A 107 93.59 14.29 -2.38
N LYS A 108 94.28 15.17 -3.12
CA LYS A 108 93.72 16.45 -3.56
C LYS A 108 92.59 16.26 -4.57
N GLU A 109 92.75 15.41 -5.58
CA GLU A 109 91.67 15.12 -6.53
C GLU A 109 90.53 14.33 -5.88
N ALA A 110 90.84 13.35 -5.02
CA ALA A 110 89.83 12.60 -4.28
C ALA A 110 89.03 13.49 -3.34
N SER A 111 89.65 14.50 -2.70
CA SER A 111 88.92 15.46 -1.86
C SER A 111 88.00 16.34 -2.71
N VAL A 112 88.48 16.85 -3.85
CA VAL A 112 87.66 17.68 -4.75
C VAL A 112 86.44 16.91 -5.29
N ILE A 113 86.63 15.65 -5.70
CA ILE A 113 85.53 14.80 -6.16
C ILE A 113 84.55 14.52 -5.02
N LYS A 114 85.06 14.18 -3.83
CA LYS A 114 84.22 13.92 -2.66
C LYS A 114 83.39 15.16 -2.28
N ASP A 115 83.99 16.34 -2.31
CA ASP A 115 83.31 17.60 -1.98
C ASP A 115 82.22 17.93 -3.01
N GLU A 116 82.50 17.77 -4.30
CA GLU A 116 81.51 17.99 -5.37
C GLU A 116 80.36 16.96 -5.31
N LEU A 117 80.67 15.71 -5.01
CA LEU A 117 79.67 14.63 -4.92
C LEU A 117 78.79 14.82 -3.67
N THR A 118 79.36 15.23 -2.54
CA THR A 118 78.62 15.58 -1.32
C THR A 118 77.71 16.79 -1.58
N LYS A 119 78.22 17.80 -2.28
CA LYS A 119 77.44 18.99 -2.65
C LYS A 119 76.25 18.65 -3.55
N ARG A 120 76.43 17.78 -4.55
CA ARG A 120 75.35 17.33 -5.43
C ARG A 120 74.32 16.47 -4.71
N ILE A 121 74.75 15.55 -3.84
CA ILE A 121 73.84 14.73 -3.02
C ILE A 121 72.97 15.66 -2.16
N GLN A 122 73.59 16.62 -1.48
CA GLN A 122 72.87 17.54 -0.60
C GLN A 122 71.93 18.49 -1.38
N GLN A 123 72.31 18.89 -2.59
CA GLN A 123 71.45 19.66 -3.48
C GLN A 123 70.25 18.85 -3.99
N VAL A 124 70.45 17.57 -4.30
CA VAL A 124 69.36 16.68 -4.72
C VAL A 124 68.45 16.38 -3.53
N GLU A 125 68.98 16.09 -2.35
CA GLU A 125 68.18 15.86 -1.14
C GLU A 125 67.31 17.08 -0.81
N THR A 126 67.91 18.29 -0.74
CA THR A 126 67.17 19.52 -0.49
C THR A 126 66.12 19.82 -1.57
N SER A 127 66.44 19.57 -2.84
CA SER A 127 65.47 19.73 -3.93
C SER A 127 64.34 18.70 -3.86
N THR A 128 64.62 17.46 -3.46
CA THR A 128 63.63 16.39 -3.40
C THR A 128 62.71 16.60 -2.20
N ASP A 129 63.28 16.95 -1.05
CA ASP A 129 62.51 17.30 0.16
C ASP A 129 61.65 18.53 -0.08
N ALA A 130 62.15 19.57 -0.75
CA ALA A 130 61.37 20.74 -1.10
C ALA A 130 60.17 20.39 -1.99
N VAL A 131 60.37 19.55 -3.02
CA VAL A 131 59.28 19.11 -3.91
C VAL A 131 58.26 18.25 -3.17
N VAL A 132 58.71 17.27 -2.36
CA VAL A 132 57.81 16.40 -1.58
C VAL A 132 56.99 17.20 -0.57
N THR A 133 57.63 18.14 0.14
CA THR A 133 56.96 19.00 1.11
C THR A 133 55.93 19.89 0.42
N THR A 134 56.28 20.48 -0.73
CA THR A 134 55.36 21.34 -1.50
C THR A 134 54.15 20.56 -2.03
N GLU A 135 54.36 19.36 -2.58
CA GLU A 135 53.27 18.52 -3.08
C GLU A 135 52.37 17.98 -1.94
N LEU A 136 52.95 17.64 -0.78
CA LEU A 136 52.18 17.27 0.41
C LEU A 136 51.33 18.45 0.91
N SER A 137 51.92 19.63 1.07
CA SER A 137 51.20 20.86 1.48
C SER A 137 50.13 21.27 0.47
N ARG A 138 50.28 20.92 -0.81
CA ARG A 138 49.29 21.18 -1.85
C ARG A 138 48.12 20.19 -1.81
N HIS A 139 48.39 18.91 -1.58
CA HIS A 139 47.38 17.87 -1.64
C HIS A 139 46.65 17.62 -0.32
N GLU A 140 47.31 17.80 0.83
CA GLU A 140 46.73 17.62 2.16
C GLU A 140 45.45 18.43 2.40
N PRO A 141 45.41 19.77 2.17
CA PRO A 141 44.19 20.54 2.37
C PRO A 141 43.08 20.15 1.37
N SER A 142 43.43 19.78 0.14
CA SER A 142 42.46 19.32 -0.86
C SER A 142 41.82 17.98 -0.49
N ILE A 143 42.59 17.05 0.07
CA ILE A 143 42.06 15.75 0.52
C ILE A 143 41.22 15.95 1.78
N LYS A 144 41.69 16.78 2.72
CA LYS A 144 40.97 17.08 3.95
C LYS A 144 39.60 17.71 3.67
N THR A 145 39.55 18.71 2.79
CA THR A 145 38.29 19.34 2.37
C THR A 145 37.34 18.38 1.66
N GLN A 146 37.85 17.49 0.80
CA GLN A 146 37.01 16.46 0.15
C GLN A 146 36.44 15.44 1.16
N ILE A 147 37.22 15.06 2.17
CA ILE A 147 36.76 14.16 3.23
C ILE A 147 35.70 14.85 4.10
N GLU A 148 35.93 16.11 4.49
CA GLU A 148 34.97 16.92 5.26
C GLU A 148 33.66 17.10 4.48
N GLN A 149 33.73 17.53 3.22
CA GLN A 149 32.55 17.67 2.35
C GLN A 149 31.80 16.34 2.14
N GLY A 150 32.55 15.24 1.98
CA GLY A 150 31.96 13.91 1.87
C GLY A 150 31.27 13.45 3.16
N SER A 151 31.84 13.73 4.33
CA SER A 151 31.25 13.42 5.64
C SER A 151 29.99 14.25 5.88
N ASP A 152 30.04 15.56 5.61
CA ASP A 152 28.90 16.45 5.80
C ASP A 152 27.74 16.06 4.87
N ALA A 153 28.04 15.69 3.63
CA ALA A 153 27.05 15.18 2.68
C ALA A 153 26.43 13.86 3.15
N LEU A 154 27.20 12.97 3.78
CA LEU A 154 26.68 11.72 4.35
C LEU A 154 25.80 11.97 5.59
N LEU A 155 26.20 12.87 6.48
CA LEU A 155 25.40 13.26 7.65
C LEU A 155 24.09 13.92 7.23
N ALA A 156 24.13 14.88 6.31
CA ALA A 156 22.92 15.52 5.77
C ALA A 156 21.98 14.50 5.09
N ARG A 157 22.54 13.50 4.40
CA ARG A 157 21.75 12.42 3.78
C ARG A 157 21.11 11.50 4.82
N ASP A 158 21.84 11.15 5.89
CA ASP A 158 21.31 10.33 6.98
C ASP A 158 20.22 11.06 7.76
N GLU A 159 20.44 12.34 8.09
CA GLU A 159 19.44 13.21 8.72
C GLU A 159 18.18 13.34 7.85
N ALA A 160 18.34 13.58 6.54
CA ALA A 160 17.20 13.65 5.62
C ALA A 160 16.43 12.30 5.56
N MET A 161 17.14 11.18 5.57
CA MET A 161 16.53 9.85 5.58
C MET A 161 15.79 9.57 6.89
N ASN A 162 16.39 9.90 8.04
CA ASN A 162 15.77 9.74 9.36
C ASN A 162 14.55 10.64 9.52
N ASN A 163 14.65 11.91 9.12
CA ASN A 163 13.51 12.84 9.09
C ASN A 163 12.37 12.32 8.20
N GLY A 164 12.69 11.74 7.04
CA GLY A 164 11.71 11.10 6.16
C GLY A 164 11.01 9.90 6.82
N ARG A 165 11.79 9.04 7.50
CA ARG A 165 11.25 7.89 8.25
C ARG A 165 10.34 8.33 9.39
N GLU A 166 10.73 9.32 10.16
CA GLU A 166 9.91 9.86 11.26
C GLU A 166 8.60 10.47 10.78
N ARG A 167 8.63 11.22 9.67
CA ARG A 167 7.42 11.77 9.05
C ARG A 167 6.46 10.66 8.60
N ASN A 168 6.98 9.62 7.95
CA ASN A 168 6.18 8.48 7.53
C ASN A 168 5.64 7.67 8.73
N ALA A 169 6.45 7.49 9.77
CA ALA A 169 6.00 6.84 11.00
C ALA A 169 4.89 7.64 11.69
N ALA A 170 5.01 8.97 11.75
CA ALA A 170 3.97 9.85 12.29
C ALA A 170 2.69 9.80 11.45
N TYR A 171 2.79 9.80 10.12
CA TYR A 171 1.66 9.64 9.21
C TYR A 171 0.91 8.31 9.45
N HIS A 172 1.63 7.19 9.51
CA HIS A 172 1.01 5.89 9.77
C HIS A 172 0.46 5.79 11.20
N GLY A 173 1.11 6.41 12.19
CA GLY A 173 0.59 6.52 13.55
C GLY A 173 -0.74 7.27 13.58
N PHE A 174 -0.81 8.42 12.91
CA PHE A 174 -2.03 9.22 12.78
C PHE A 174 -3.15 8.43 12.08
N LEU A 175 -2.86 7.80 10.93
CA LEU A 175 -3.83 6.96 10.22
C LEU A 175 -4.41 5.84 11.10
N ARG A 176 -3.57 5.19 11.91
CA ARG A 176 -4.02 4.14 12.84
C ARG A 176 -4.87 4.72 13.96
N SER A 177 -4.52 5.90 14.48
CA SER A 177 -5.23 6.53 15.59
C SER A 177 -6.65 6.98 15.24
N ILE A 178 -6.94 7.32 13.98
CA ILE A 178 -8.29 7.74 13.55
C ILE A 178 -9.14 6.55 13.07
N ARG A 179 -8.51 5.41 12.74
CA ARG A 179 -9.21 4.22 12.26
C ARG A 179 -9.83 3.45 13.43
N TYR A 180 -11.16 3.45 13.53
CA TYR A 180 -11.89 2.67 14.53
C TYR A 180 -12.25 1.25 14.05
N PRO A 181 -12.40 0.28 14.97
CA PRO A 181 -12.82 -1.08 14.63
C PRO A 181 -14.19 -1.10 13.94
N GLY A 182 -14.26 -1.79 12.80
CA GLY A 182 -15.51 -1.94 12.04
C GLY A 182 -15.88 -0.76 11.13
N MET A 183 -14.97 0.18 10.87
CA MET A 183 -15.22 1.34 9.97
C MET A 183 -15.86 0.97 8.62
N GLU A 184 -15.41 -0.12 8.00
CA GLU A 184 -15.94 -0.60 6.70
C GLU A 184 -16.91 -1.79 6.84
N SER A 185 -17.13 -2.32 8.05
CA SER A 185 -17.90 -3.56 8.26
C SER A 185 -19.32 -3.44 7.72
N ARG A 186 -20.01 -2.33 8.00
CA ARG A 186 -21.37 -2.11 7.50
C ARG A 186 -21.42 -2.17 5.97
N LYS A 187 -20.52 -1.46 5.29
CA LYS A 187 -20.43 -1.46 3.82
C LYS A 187 -20.17 -2.87 3.28
N ASN A 188 -19.25 -3.60 3.92
CA ASN A 188 -18.87 -4.95 3.51
C ASN A 188 -20.01 -5.97 3.70
N ASP A 189 -20.77 -5.87 4.79
CA ASP A 189 -21.87 -6.78 5.13
C ASP A 189 -23.13 -6.60 4.28
N ILE A 190 -23.27 -5.49 3.54
CA ILE A 190 -24.38 -5.31 2.61
C ILE A 190 -24.33 -6.40 1.54
N ARG A 191 -25.42 -7.19 1.46
CA ARG A 191 -25.60 -8.32 0.53
C ARG A 191 -25.29 -7.91 -0.92
N ILE A 192 -24.70 -8.83 -1.66
CA ILE A 192 -24.49 -8.69 -3.10
C ILE A 192 -25.87 -8.60 -3.76
N ARG A 193 -26.04 -7.63 -4.65
CA ARG A 193 -27.27 -7.44 -5.41
C ARG A 193 -27.55 -8.66 -6.30
N HIS A 194 -28.83 -8.96 -6.54
CA HIS A 194 -29.18 -9.91 -7.59
C HIS A 194 -28.86 -9.31 -8.97
N GLU A 195 -28.62 -10.16 -9.98
CA GLU A 195 -28.24 -9.73 -11.32
C GLU A 195 -29.21 -8.67 -11.89
N ARG A 196 -28.63 -7.55 -12.37
CA ARG A 196 -29.29 -6.32 -12.86
C ARG A 196 -30.19 -5.55 -11.88
N THR A 197 -30.28 -5.94 -10.61
CA THR A 197 -30.97 -5.11 -9.60
C THR A 197 -30.29 -3.75 -9.50
N CYS A 198 -31.08 -2.68 -9.41
CA CYS A 198 -30.63 -1.28 -9.41
C CYS A 198 -30.00 -0.76 -10.72
N ALA A 199 -29.92 -1.55 -11.81
CA ALA A 199 -29.30 -1.08 -13.06
C ALA A 199 -30.06 0.10 -13.70
N TRP A 200 -31.38 0.15 -13.49
CA TRP A 200 -32.28 1.21 -13.96
C TRP A 200 -31.84 2.63 -13.57
N ILE A 201 -31.01 2.81 -12.53
CA ILE A 201 -30.57 4.14 -12.09
C ILE A 201 -29.70 4.87 -13.13
N PHE A 202 -29.05 4.12 -14.02
CA PHE A 202 -28.23 4.67 -15.11
C PHE A 202 -28.88 4.57 -16.49
N GLU A 203 -29.90 3.72 -16.65
CA GLU A 203 -30.51 3.39 -17.96
C GLU A 203 -31.52 4.44 -18.43
N GLU A 204 -32.19 5.16 -17.51
CA GLU A 204 -33.38 5.97 -17.88
C GLU A 204 -33.09 7.44 -18.23
N SER A 205 -31.82 7.84 -18.37
CA SER A 205 -31.46 9.14 -18.94
C SER A 205 -31.94 9.32 -20.40
N ALA A 206 -32.26 8.24 -21.12
CA ALA A 206 -32.68 8.28 -22.52
C ALA A 206 -34.21 8.39 -22.72
N GLY A 207 -35.01 8.27 -21.67
CA GLY A 207 -36.47 8.10 -21.78
C GLY A 207 -37.33 9.36 -21.67
N GLN A 208 -36.76 10.50 -21.27
CA GLN A 208 -37.53 11.74 -21.07
C GLN A 208 -37.52 12.69 -22.28
N SER A 209 -36.86 12.32 -23.39
CA SER A 209 -36.80 13.16 -24.60
C SER A 209 -36.97 12.43 -25.94
N ALA A 210 -37.24 11.11 -25.97
CA ALA A 210 -37.38 10.38 -27.23
C ALA A 210 -38.53 9.36 -27.23
N SER A 211 -39.69 9.77 -27.76
CA SER A 211 -40.48 8.99 -28.74
C SER A 211 -41.75 9.74 -29.15
N LEU A 212 -41.57 10.92 -29.73
CA LEU A 212 -42.28 11.21 -30.97
C LEU A 212 -41.53 10.44 -32.08
N SER A 213 -42.28 9.70 -32.85
CA SER A 213 -41.92 8.99 -34.10
C SER A 213 -41.60 7.49 -34.03
N THR A 214 -42.40 6.81 -34.85
CA THR A 214 -42.19 5.53 -35.56
C THR A 214 -42.34 4.22 -34.80
N ASN A 215 -43.61 3.78 -34.76
CA ASN A 215 -44.00 2.41 -35.07
C ASN A 215 -43.21 1.86 -36.26
N SER A 216 -42.65 0.67 -36.12
CA SER A 216 -42.49 -0.33 -37.18
C SER A 216 -42.01 -1.62 -36.55
N GLU A 217 -42.94 -2.52 -36.20
CA GLU A 217 -42.68 -3.94 -36.41
C GLU A 217 -44.03 -4.64 -36.64
N SER A 218 -44.06 -5.31 -37.79
CA SER A 218 -45.19 -5.87 -38.50
C SER A 218 -45.52 -7.28 -38.02
N GLU A 219 -46.78 -7.55 -37.73
CA GLU A 219 -47.34 -8.89 -37.86
C GLU A 219 -48.62 -8.87 -38.70
N ILE A 220 -48.64 -9.83 -39.61
CA ILE A 220 -49.61 -10.09 -40.68
C ILE A 220 -50.80 -10.86 -40.09
N ALA A 221 -52.03 -10.43 -40.35
CA ALA A 221 -53.18 -11.31 -40.62
C ALA A 221 -54.45 -10.54 -41.05
N SER A 222 -54.80 -10.74 -42.33
CA SER A 222 -56.13 -10.93 -42.93
C SER A 222 -57.30 -9.95 -42.68
N GLU A 223 -57.74 -9.39 -43.80
CA GLU A 223 -59.01 -8.70 -44.10
C GLU A 223 -60.28 -9.51 -43.79
N SER A 224 -61.34 -8.81 -43.39
CA SER A 224 -62.63 -8.81 -44.11
C SER A 224 -63.56 -7.71 -43.59
N ASP A 225 -64.17 -7.02 -44.55
CA ASP A 225 -65.07 -5.85 -44.44
C ASP A 225 -66.41 -6.14 -43.75
N SER A 226 -66.95 -5.14 -43.04
CA SER A 226 -68.09 -4.30 -43.52
C SER A 226 -68.91 -3.65 -42.39
N GLU A 227 -69.10 -2.33 -42.57
CA GLU A 227 -70.28 -1.49 -42.28
C GLU A 227 -70.71 -1.06 -40.84
N LEU A 228 -70.60 0.27 -40.67
CA LEU A 228 -71.55 1.25 -40.11
C LEU A 228 -72.26 0.99 -38.77
N GLY A 229 -71.96 1.84 -37.78
CA GLY A 229 -72.81 2.02 -36.60
C GLY A 229 -72.26 3.03 -35.61
N SER A 230 -72.63 4.31 -35.80
CA SER A 230 -72.41 5.40 -34.85
C SER A 230 -73.10 5.11 -33.51
N THR A 231 -72.33 4.90 -32.45
CA THR A 231 -72.82 5.07 -31.07
C THR A 231 -71.75 5.70 -30.20
N ARG A 232 -72.08 6.87 -29.63
CA ARG A 232 -71.35 7.59 -28.60
C ARG A 232 -71.04 6.66 -27.42
N GLY A 233 -69.80 6.19 -27.34
CA GLY A 233 -69.23 5.50 -26.19
C GLY A 233 -68.33 6.45 -25.42
N THR A 234 -68.66 6.67 -24.15
CA THR A 234 -67.81 7.23 -23.09
C THR A 234 -66.35 6.78 -23.19
N PRO A 235 -65.35 7.66 -22.97
CA PRO A 235 -63.96 7.22 -22.94
C PRO A 235 -63.76 6.29 -21.74
N SER A 236 -63.51 5.02 -22.06
CA SER A 236 -63.06 4.01 -21.11
C SER A 236 -61.74 4.46 -20.48
N LEU A 237 -61.69 4.50 -19.15
CA LEU A 237 -60.47 4.60 -18.36
C LEU A 237 -59.58 3.38 -18.69
N GLY A 238 -58.64 3.56 -19.63
CA GLY A 238 -57.64 2.57 -20.00
C GLY A 238 -56.24 3.11 -19.74
N ASP A 239 -55.60 2.52 -18.74
CA ASP A 239 -54.15 2.54 -18.47
C ASP A 239 -53.50 3.92 -18.23
N ASN A 240 -53.86 4.57 -17.12
CA ASN A 240 -52.94 5.47 -16.43
C ASN A 240 -51.81 4.63 -15.82
N SER A 241 -50.83 4.22 -16.63
CA SER A 241 -49.50 3.98 -16.08
C SER A 241 -49.01 5.33 -15.57
N GLU A 242 -49.26 5.64 -14.30
CA GLU A 242 -48.59 6.74 -13.60
C GLU A 242 -47.09 6.56 -13.86
N TYR A 243 -46.56 7.32 -14.81
CA TYR A 243 -45.12 7.41 -15.01
C TYR A 243 -44.59 7.96 -13.70
N ILE A 244 -43.87 7.13 -12.95
CA ILE A 244 -43.26 7.53 -11.70
C ILE A 244 -42.19 8.55 -12.11
N ILE A 245 -42.42 9.82 -11.80
CA ILE A 245 -41.45 10.89 -12.05
C ILE A 245 -40.52 10.91 -10.85
N TRP A 246 -39.24 10.67 -11.07
CA TRP A 246 -38.18 10.93 -10.10
C TRP A 246 -37.08 11.76 -10.74
N ASP A 247 -36.35 12.48 -9.89
CA ASP A 247 -35.23 13.29 -10.36
C ASP A 247 -34.10 12.38 -10.82
N SER A 248 -33.62 12.54 -12.05
CA SER A 248 -32.58 11.67 -12.61
C SER A 248 -31.28 11.77 -11.81
N PHE A 249 -30.77 10.62 -11.36
CA PHE A 249 -29.49 10.53 -10.67
C PHE A 249 -28.33 10.93 -11.58
N VAL A 250 -28.37 10.52 -12.86
CA VAL A 250 -27.32 10.84 -13.84
C VAL A 250 -27.26 12.34 -14.12
N GLU A 251 -28.41 12.99 -14.29
CA GLU A 251 -28.47 14.45 -14.43
C GLU A 251 -27.92 15.14 -13.19
N TRP A 252 -28.28 14.66 -11.99
CA TRP A 252 -27.74 15.20 -10.76
C TRP A 252 -26.21 15.10 -10.71
N LEU A 253 -25.63 13.95 -11.09
CA LEU A 253 -24.16 13.76 -11.11
C LEU A 253 -23.44 14.79 -12.00
N GLN A 254 -24.06 15.17 -13.13
CA GLN A 254 -23.50 16.08 -14.13
C GLN A 254 -23.81 17.56 -13.87
N SER A 255 -24.89 17.84 -13.13
CA SER A 255 -25.37 19.20 -12.86
C SER A 255 -24.53 19.95 -11.81
N SER A 256 -24.83 21.23 -11.61
CA SER A 256 -24.31 22.02 -10.49
C SER A 256 -25.07 21.82 -9.17
N GLU A 257 -26.03 20.89 -9.09
CA GLU A 257 -26.82 20.71 -7.88
C GLU A 257 -26.08 19.96 -6.78
N ASP A 258 -26.19 20.44 -5.56
CA ASP A 258 -25.32 20.03 -4.46
C ASP A 258 -25.79 18.77 -3.72
N TRP A 259 -27.10 18.55 -3.63
CA TRP A 259 -27.69 17.49 -2.80
C TRP A 259 -28.56 16.54 -3.59
N TYR A 260 -28.47 15.25 -3.25
CA TYR A 260 -29.36 14.21 -3.74
C TYR A 260 -29.83 13.29 -2.62
N TRP A 261 -31.13 13.01 -2.57
CA TRP A 261 -31.72 12.22 -1.50
C TRP A 261 -32.38 10.92 -2.00
N ILE A 262 -31.79 9.79 -1.61
CA ILE A 262 -32.34 8.46 -1.81
C ILE A 262 -33.22 8.11 -0.61
N SER A 263 -34.52 8.36 -0.73
CA SER A 263 -35.49 8.08 0.32
C SER A 263 -36.14 6.71 0.16
N GLY A 264 -36.59 6.09 1.25
CA GLY A 264 -37.45 4.92 1.13
C GLY A 264 -37.76 4.17 2.43
N ARG A 265 -38.79 3.33 2.38
CA ARG A 265 -39.21 2.48 3.51
C ARG A 265 -38.11 1.49 3.94
N PRO A 266 -38.17 0.91 5.15
CA PRO A 266 -37.29 -0.18 5.54
C PRO A 266 -37.39 -1.37 4.57
N GLY A 267 -36.27 -2.03 4.27
CA GLY A 267 -36.27 -3.22 3.42
C GLY A 267 -36.44 -2.98 1.91
N THR A 268 -36.46 -1.73 1.43
CA THR A 268 -36.55 -1.41 -0.01
C THR A 268 -35.23 -1.53 -0.77
N GLY A 269 -34.10 -1.73 -0.07
CA GLY A 269 -32.79 -1.90 -0.70
C GLY A 269 -31.94 -0.63 -0.85
N LYS A 270 -32.22 0.46 -0.12
CA LYS A 270 -31.42 1.69 -0.11
C LYS A 270 -29.91 1.46 0.01
N SER A 271 -29.48 0.71 1.03
CA SER A 271 -28.06 0.41 1.26
C SER A 271 -27.42 -0.42 0.13
N VAL A 272 -28.21 -1.31 -0.49
CA VAL A 272 -27.77 -2.08 -1.67
C VAL A 272 -27.55 -1.14 -2.86
N LEU A 273 -28.47 -0.20 -3.09
CA LEU A 273 -28.31 0.83 -4.11
C LEU A 273 -27.10 1.73 -3.81
N MET A 274 -26.96 2.22 -2.58
CA MET A 274 -25.86 3.10 -2.18
C MET A 274 -24.50 2.43 -2.37
N LYS A 275 -24.35 1.16 -1.96
CA LYS A 275 -23.13 0.37 -2.22
C LYS A 275 -22.88 0.20 -3.72
N PHE A 276 -23.91 -0.02 -4.52
CA PHE A 276 -23.78 -0.15 -5.96
C PHE A 276 -23.30 1.16 -6.61
N ILE A 277 -23.93 2.31 -6.33
CA ILE A 277 -23.57 3.58 -6.97
C ILE A 277 -22.20 4.09 -6.54
N VAL A 278 -21.80 3.89 -5.28
CA VAL A 278 -20.47 4.32 -4.78
C VAL A 278 -19.33 3.59 -5.51
N SER A 279 -19.54 2.34 -5.91
CA SER A 279 -18.54 1.52 -6.58
C SER A 279 -18.72 1.46 -8.10
N SER A 280 -19.67 2.19 -8.67
CA SER A 280 -20.00 2.16 -10.09
C SER A 280 -19.09 3.07 -10.91
N SER A 281 -18.56 2.54 -12.02
CA SER A 281 -17.81 3.34 -12.99
C SER A 281 -18.66 4.44 -13.63
N GLU A 282 -19.95 4.20 -13.78
CA GLU A 282 -20.91 5.11 -14.38
C GLU A 282 -21.12 6.34 -13.49
N THR A 283 -21.13 6.15 -12.16
CA THR A 283 -21.11 7.26 -11.19
C THR A 283 -19.86 8.11 -11.37
N LEU A 284 -18.68 7.47 -11.42
CA LEU A 284 -17.42 8.18 -11.59
C LEU A 284 -17.37 8.94 -12.92
N ASN A 285 -17.87 8.35 -14.00
CA ASN A 285 -17.94 8.99 -15.31
C ASN A 285 -18.88 10.19 -15.31
N GLY A 286 -20.06 10.08 -14.68
CA GLY A 286 -20.99 11.20 -14.52
C GLY A 286 -20.37 12.34 -13.70
N LEU A 287 -19.73 12.03 -12.56
CA LEU A 287 -19.04 13.03 -11.74
C LEU A 287 -17.87 13.67 -12.47
N ARG A 288 -17.14 12.94 -13.32
CA ARG A 288 -16.03 13.49 -14.12
C ARG A 288 -16.48 14.47 -15.19
N GLN A 289 -17.72 14.35 -15.67
CA GLN A 289 -18.33 15.34 -16.56
C GLN A 289 -18.66 16.64 -15.82
N TRP A 290 -18.99 16.55 -14.52
CA TRP A 290 -19.15 17.70 -13.65
C TRP A 290 -17.79 18.32 -13.28
N HIS A 291 -16.86 17.53 -12.71
CA HIS A 291 -15.47 17.94 -12.43
C HIS A 291 -14.46 16.80 -12.69
N PRO A 292 -13.43 17.02 -13.54
CA PRO A 292 -12.50 15.96 -13.97
C PRO A 292 -11.75 15.23 -12.85
N GLU A 293 -11.36 15.94 -11.78
CA GLU A 293 -10.52 15.41 -10.68
C GLU A 293 -11.31 15.12 -9.40
N VAL A 294 -12.64 15.02 -9.51
CA VAL A 294 -13.53 14.76 -8.36
C VAL A 294 -13.13 13.50 -7.60
N GLN A 295 -13.08 13.62 -6.27
CA GLN A 295 -12.82 12.51 -5.36
C GLN A 295 -14.10 12.07 -4.67
N THR A 296 -14.28 10.76 -4.50
CA THR A 296 -15.46 10.19 -3.83
C THR A 296 -15.13 9.80 -2.40
N LEU A 297 -15.94 10.26 -1.46
CA LEU A 297 -15.87 9.85 -0.06
C LEU A 297 -17.16 9.12 0.30
N SER A 298 -17.10 8.11 1.16
CA SER A 298 -18.30 7.37 1.56
C SER A 298 -18.31 7.02 3.03
N HIS A 299 -19.49 7.06 3.65
CA HIS A 299 -19.69 6.59 5.01
C HIS A 299 -21.05 5.88 5.12
N PHE A 300 -21.08 4.77 5.87
CA PHE A 300 -22.28 3.97 6.05
C PHE A 300 -22.62 3.92 7.53
N PHE A 301 -23.64 4.68 7.92
CA PHE A 301 -24.12 4.68 9.29
C PHE A 301 -24.74 3.33 9.64
N TRP A 302 -24.47 2.88 10.86
CA TRP A 302 -25.00 1.64 11.41
C TRP A 302 -25.29 1.80 12.89
N LYS A 303 -26.53 2.16 13.23
CA LYS A 303 -26.97 2.32 14.63
C LYS A 303 -26.81 1.05 15.45
N PRO A 304 -27.10 -0.14 14.90
CA PRO A 304 -26.86 -1.37 15.63
C PRO A 304 -25.37 -1.73 15.77
N GLY A 305 -24.47 -1.05 15.07
CA GLY A 305 -23.04 -1.25 15.17
C GLY A 305 -22.40 -0.72 16.45
N ASN A 306 -21.08 -0.57 16.42
CA ASN A 306 -20.35 0.12 17.48
C ASN A 306 -20.73 1.60 17.50
N THR A 307 -20.58 2.27 18.65
CA THR A 307 -20.97 3.69 18.83
C THR A 307 -20.39 4.61 17.76
N GLU A 308 -19.15 4.36 17.34
CA GLU A 308 -18.47 5.11 16.28
C GLU A 308 -19.21 5.00 14.94
N GLN A 309 -19.79 3.84 14.59
CA GLN A 309 -20.49 3.64 13.30
C GLN A 309 -21.80 4.43 13.18
N SER A 310 -22.27 5.07 14.24
CA SER A 310 -23.52 5.85 14.23
C SER A 310 -23.33 7.30 14.69
N SER A 311 -22.17 7.64 15.24
CA SER A 311 -21.93 8.93 15.87
C SER A 311 -21.26 9.93 14.94
N PHE A 312 -21.37 11.22 15.29
CA PHE A 312 -20.69 12.28 14.56
C PHE A 312 -19.17 12.15 14.59
N LYS A 313 -18.62 11.77 15.75
CA LYS A 313 -17.17 11.54 15.91
C LYS A 313 -16.69 10.43 14.97
N GLY A 314 -17.41 9.31 14.88
CA GLY A 314 -16.99 8.24 13.97
C GLY A 314 -17.14 8.61 12.50
N PHE A 315 -18.15 9.40 12.13
CA PHE A 315 -18.22 10.00 10.79
C PHE A 315 -16.98 10.88 10.49
N LEU A 316 -16.61 11.79 11.41
CA LEU A 316 -15.42 12.63 11.24
C LEU A 316 -14.14 11.79 11.15
N CYS A 317 -13.98 10.78 12.00
CA CYS A 317 -12.85 9.85 11.92
C CYS A 317 -12.79 9.12 10.57
N SER A 318 -13.93 8.65 10.05
CA SER A 318 -14.02 7.97 8.76
C SER A 318 -13.71 8.90 7.58
N LEU A 319 -14.18 10.15 7.65
CA LEU A 319 -13.89 11.16 6.63
C LEU A 319 -12.41 11.55 6.66
N ALA A 320 -11.87 11.87 7.84
CA ALA A 320 -10.45 12.17 8.03
C ALA A 320 -9.58 11.01 7.53
N TYR A 321 -9.92 9.76 7.86
CA TYR A 321 -9.18 8.58 7.40
C TYR A 321 -9.10 8.49 5.88
N GLN A 322 -10.23 8.71 5.17
CA GLN A 322 -10.26 8.70 3.71
C GLN A 322 -9.43 9.85 3.12
N LEU A 323 -9.54 11.08 3.66
CA LEU A 323 -8.73 12.21 3.23
C LEU A 323 -7.23 11.96 3.40
N CYS A 324 -6.84 11.31 4.50
CA CYS A 324 -5.45 10.97 4.75
C CYS A 324 -4.88 9.96 3.75
N ILE A 325 -5.73 9.04 3.25
CA ILE A 325 -5.35 8.10 2.20
C ILE A 325 -5.20 8.84 0.86
N LEU A 326 -6.09 9.81 0.59
CA LEU A 326 -6.05 10.60 -0.65
C LEU A 326 -4.84 11.54 -0.71
N ASP A 327 -4.42 12.11 0.42
CA ASP A 327 -3.41 13.17 0.45
C ASP A 327 -2.43 13.05 1.61
N GLN A 328 -1.44 12.17 1.44
CA GLN A 328 -0.37 11.99 2.42
C GLN A 328 0.45 13.27 2.64
N ALA A 329 0.66 14.08 1.60
CA ALA A 329 1.49 15.28 1.67
C ALA A 329 0.86 16.33 2.58
N PHE A 330 -0.45 16.58 2.44
CA PHE A 330 -1.18 17.49 3.32
C PHE A 330 -1.09 17.04 4.78
N VAL A 331 -1.29 15.74 5.05
CA VAL A 331 -1.24 15.22 6.43
C VAL A 331 0.14 15.38 7.04
N ILE A 332 1.21 15.11 6.27
CA ILE A 332 2.58 15.30 6.75
C ILE A 332 2.83 16.78 7.08
N ALA A 333 2.37 17.71 6.24
CA ALA A 333 2.48 19.14 6.50
C ALA A 333 1.67 19.56 7.75
N TRP A 334 0.43 19.07 7.88
CA TRP A 334 -0.41 19.34 9.05
C TRP A 334 0.23 18.87 10.36
N LEU A 335 0.79 17.65 10.38
CA LEU A 335 1.45 17.09 11.55
C LEU A 335 2.72 17.85 11.97
N GLN A 336 3.34 18.63 11.07
CA GLN A 336 4.45 19.52 11.42
C GLN A 336 3.96 20.74 12.20
N HIS A 337 2.78 21.26 11.86
CA HIS A 337 2.17 22.40 12.56
C HIS A 337 1.44 22.01 13.85
N ALA A 338 0.98 20.76 13.95
CA ALA A 338 0.27 20.22 15.11
C ALA A 338 1.02 19.03 15.75
N PRO A 339 2.20 19.24 16.39
CA PRO A 339 3.02 18.15 16.90
C PRO A 339 2.32 17.31 17.99
N ASN A 340 1.38 17.92 18.72
CA ASN A 340 0.61 17.27 19.79
C ASN A 340 -0.23 16.09 19.28
N TRP A 341 -0.55 16.08 17.98
CA TRP A 341 -1.34 15.03 17.34
C TRP A 341 -0.59 13.70 17.25
N ARG A 342 0.75 13.73 17.36
CA ARG A 342 1.60 12.53 17.35
C ARG A 342 1.39 11.62 18.58
N PHE A 343 0.83 12.14 19.67
CA PHE A 343 0.62 11.39 20.90
C PHE A 343 -0.74 10.68 20.97
N ARG A 344 -1.61 10.88 19.98
CA ARG A 344 -2.92 10.21 19.90
C ARG A 344 -2.72 8.77 19.41
N ALA A 345 -3.27 7.80 20.14
CA ALA A 345 -3.08 6.38 19.83
C ALA A 345 -4.35 5.72 19.30
N GLN A 346 -5.53 6.22 19.68
CA GLN A 346 -6.82 5.58 19.37
C GLN A 346 -7.92 6.62 19.06
N PRO A 347 -9.01 6.22 18.39
CA PRO A 347 -10.10 7.11 18.01
C PRO A 347 -10.69 7.89 19.20
N GLY A 348 -10.70 7.26 20.37
CA GLY A 348 -11.16 7.85 21.62
C GLY A 348 -10.39 9.11 22.02
N ASP A 349 -9.10 9.21 21.70
CA ASP A 349 -8.24 10.32 22.14
C ASP A 349 -8.50 11.61 21.36
N TRP A 350 -9.17 11.52 20.21
CA TRP A 350 -9.43 12.67 19.33
C TRP A 350 -10.52 13.57 19.87
N ASP A 351 -10.22 14.86 19.97
CA ASP A 351 -11.25 15.86 20.20
C ASP A 351 -12.09 16.07 18.93
N LEU A 352 -13.38 16.33 19.12
CA LEU A 352 -14.32 16.48 18.03
C LEU A 352 -14.05 17.77 17.22
N GLN A 353 -13.71 18.87 17.90
CA GLN A 353 -13.41 20.14 17.25
C GLN A 353 -12.08 20.08 16.51
N GLU A 354 -11.08 19.40 17.07
CA GLU A 354 -9.81 19.12 16.39
C GLU A 354 -10.02 18.42 15.03
N LEU A 355 -10.82 17.34 15.00
CA LEU A 355 -11.13 16.62 13.76
C LEU A 355 -11.91 17.48 12.76
N ARG A 356 -12.89 18.26 13.23
CA ARG A 356 -13.64 19.19 12.37
C ARG A 356 -12.73 20.22 11.72
N ASN A 357 -11.84 20.82 12.50
CA ASN A 357 -10.92 21.84 12.01
C ASN A 357 -9.96 21.27 10.97
N PHE A 358 -9.45 20.05 11.18
CA PHE A 358 -8.60 19.38 10.19
C PHE A 358 -9.32 19.13 8.86
N ILE A 359 -10.56 18.61 8.90
CA ILE A 359 -11.34 18.35 7.69
C ILE A 359 -11.69 19.66 6.98
N VAL A 360 -12.20 20.66 7.70
CA VAL A 360 -12.54 21.96 7.09
C VAL A 360 -11.29 22.60 6.48
N SER A 361 -10.17 22.60 7.20
CA SER A 361 -8.90 23.15 6.69
C SER A 361 -8.40 22.42 5.44
N TYR A 362 -8.63 21.10 5.35
CA TYR A 362 -8.33 20.34 4.14
C TYR A 362 -9.18 20.80 2.95
N PHE A 363 -10.50 20.90 3.14
CA PHE A 363 -11.44 21.34 2.10
C PHE A 363 -11.20 22.80 1.67
N ASP A 364 -10.79 23.67 2.59
CA ASP A 364 -10.50 25.08 2.30
C ASP A 364 -9.21 25.28 1.48
N GLN A 365 -8.24 24.37 1.59
CA GLN A 365 -6.93 24.49 0.94
C GLN A 365 -6.80 23.67 -0.36
N THR A 366 -7.60 22.61 -0.50
CA THR A 366 -7.51 21.72 -1.65
C THR A 366 -8.26 22.28 -2.86
N PRO A 367 -7.70 22.23 -4.07
CA PRO A 367 -8.44 22.58 -5.29
C PRO A 367 -9.36 21.46 -5.76
N ARG A 368 -9.35 20.29 -5.10
CA ARG A 368 -10.10 19.10 -5.54
C ARG A 368 -11.57 19.19 -5.18
N SER A 369 -12.44 18.85 -6.13
CA SER A 369 -13.88 18.68 -5.89
C SER A 369 -14.18 17.35 -5.19
N PHE A 370 -15.27 17.30 -4.41
CA PHE A 370 -15.67 16.09 -3.69
C PHE A 370 -17.11 15.68 -3.97
N CYS A 371 -17.37 14.38 -3.96
CA CYS A 371 -18.71 13.81 -3.87
C CYS A 371 -18.79 12.88 -2.67
N ILE A 372 -19.63 13.23 -1.69
CA ILE A 372 -19.78 12.51 -0.43
C ILE A 372 -21.05 11.66 -0.45
N PHE A 373 -20.91 10.35 -0.27
CA PHE A 373 -22.02 9.41 -0.19
C PHE A 373 -22.26 8.95 1.24
N LEU A 374 -23.46 9.18 1.77
CA LEU A 374 -23.84 8.80 3.14
C LEU A 374 -25.02 7.84 3.13
N ASP A 375 -24.81 6.60 3.58
CA ASP A 375 -25.89 5.62 3.74
C ASP A 375 -26.47 5.67 5.15
N GLY A 376 -27.81 5.57 5.27
CA GLY A 376 -28.47 5.37 6.55
C GLY A 376 -28.46 6.59 7.45
N LEU A 377 -28.71 7.79 6.92
CA LEU A 377 -28.70 9.03 7.71
C LEU A 377 -29.73 9.01 8.87
N ASP A 378 -30.80 8.20 8.77
CA ASP A 378 -31.75 7.92 9.87
C ASP A 378 -31.15 7.09 11.02
N GLU A 379 -30.01 6.44 10.79
CA GLU A 379 -29.28 5.66 11.78
C GLU A 379 -28.24 6.50 12.54
N PHE A 380 -28.07 7.76 12.17
CA PHE A 380 -27.20 8.70 12.88
C PHE A 380 -27.71 8.95 14.30
N SER A 381 -26.83 8.79 15.28
CA SER A 381 -27.12 8.90 16.70
C SER A 381 -26.17 9.90 17.36
N ASN A 382 -26.69 11.10 17.61
CA ASN A 382 -26.03 12.15 18.40
C ASN A 382 -27.08 12.87 19.27
N ASN A 383 -26.67 13.38 20.42
CA ASN A 383 -27.55 14.06 21.37
C ASN A 383 -28.23 15.29 20.73
N ASP A 384 -27.52 15.99 19.87
CA ASP A 384 -28.00 17.20 19.17
C ASP A 384 -28.81 16.88 17.89
N GLY A 385 -29.05 15.59 17.62
CA GLY A 385 -29.76 15.11 16.44
C GLY A 385 -28.98 15.28 15.13
N VAL A 386 -29.60 14.89 14.02
CA VAL A 386 -28.99 14.88 12.68
C VAL A 386 -28.62 16.27 12.14
N GLY A 387 -29.10 17.33 12.80
CA GLY A 387 -28.84 18.70 12.38
C GLY A 387 -27.36 19.05 12.36
N VAL A 388 -26.62 18.68 13.42
CA VAL A 388 -25.17 18.95 13.51
C VAL A 388 -24.38 18.37 12.33
N LEU A 389 -24.79 17.21 11.83
CA LEU A 389 -24.15 16.58 10.67
C LEU A 389 -24.47 17.36 9.39
N ILE A 390 -25.73 17.72 9.18
CA ILE A 390 -26.14 18.49 8.00
C ILE A 390 -25.48 19.86 7.99
N ASP A 391 -25.45 20.57 9.13
CA ASP A 391 -24.83 21.89 9.24
C ASP A 391 -23.31 21.82 8.98
N PHE A 392 -22.65 20.71 9.39
CA PHE A 392 -21.25 20.47 9.07
C PHE A 392 -21.03 20.20 7.57
N LEU A 393 -21.91 19.41 6.95
CA LEU A 393 -21.86 19.12 5.52
C LEU A 393 -22.07 20.39 4.67
N GLU A 394 -23.05 21.22 5.04
CA GLU A 394 -23.27 22.54 4.42
C GLU A 394 -22.04 23.45 4.60
N LYS A 395 -21.37 23.38 5.77
CA LYS A 395 -20.11 24.10 5.97
C LYS A 395 -18.99 23.65 5.02
N LEU A 396 -18.91 22.36 4.68
CA LEU A 396 -17.95 21.87 3.67
C LEU A 396 -18.29 22.37 2.26
N GLN A 397 -19.57 22.59 1.95
CA GLN A 397 -20.01 23.15 0.66
C GLN A 397 -19.66 24.63 0.50
N CYS A 398 -19.36 25.35 1.58
CA CYS A 398 -18.85 26.72 1.52
C CYS A 398 -17.35 26.81 1.14
N SER A 399 -16.66 25.68 0.95
CA SER A 399 -15.25 25.67 0.56
C SER A 399 -15.06 26.13 -0.90
N PRO A 400 -13.86 26.57 -1.30
CA PRO A 400 -13.61 27.07 -2.66
C PRO A 400 -13.83 25.99 -3.73
N ALA A 401 -13.53 24.73 -3.42
CA ALA A 401 -13.75 23.62 -4.31
C ALA A 401 -15.16 23.05 -4.10
N PRO A 402 -15.89 22.70 -5.16
CA PRO A 402 -17.29 22.31 -5.05
C PRO A 402 -17.47 20.90 -4.47
N VAL A 403 -18.55 20.75 -3.67
CA VAL A 403 -18.84 19.52 -2.92
C VAL A 403 -20.29 19.05 -3.15
N LYS A 404 -20.43 17.88 -3.77
CA LYS A 404 -21.70 17.16 -3.90
C LYS A 404 -21.94 16.21 -2.75
N ILE A 405 -23.21 16.02 -2.39
CA ILE A 405 -23.62 15.14 -1.30
C ILE A 405 -24.82 14.30 -1.74
N CYS A 406 -24.67 12.99 -1.68
CA CYS A 406 -25.76 12.03 -1.87
C CYS A 406 -26.02 11.29 -0.56
N VAL A 407 -27.24 11.37 -0.05
CA VAL A 407 -27.62 10.72 1.22
C VAL A 407 -28.73 9.71 0.99
N SER A 408 -28.71 8.59 1.72
CA SER A 408 -29.82 7.66 1.81
C SER A 408 -30.45 7.71 3.21
N SER A 409 -31.78 7.65 3.29
CA SER A 409 -32.44 7.53 4.59
C SER A 409 -33.89 7.04 4.51
N ARG A 410 -34.45 6.70 5.67
CA ARG A 410 -35.91 6.71 5.85
C ARG A 410 -36.43 8.16 5.76
N PRO A 411 -37.66 8.35 5.26
CA PRO A 411 -38.27 9.67 5.20
C PRO A 411 -38.88 10.03 6.57
N GLU A 412 -38.04 10.13 7.61
CA GLU A 412 -38.43 10.63 8.93
C GLU A 412 -38.68 12.14 8.89
N SER A 413 -39.50 12.66 9.81
CA SER A 413 -39.96 14.05 9.77
C SER A 413 -38.82 15.07 9.75
N ALA A 414 -37.79 14.88 10.59
CA ALA A 414 -36.63 15.77 10.66
C ALA A 414 -35.84 15.82 9.33
N LEU A 415 -35.68 14.66 8.68
CA LEU A 415 -34.97 14.54 7.41
C LEU A 415 -35.81 15.04 6.24
N ARG A 416 -37.12 14.78 6.22
CA ARG A 416 -38.05 15.35 5.22
C ARG A 416 -37.99 16.86 5.23
N TYR A 417 -38.05 17.48 6.42
CA TYR A 417 -38.05 18.93 6.56
C TYR A 417 -36.80 19.55 5.90
N ARG A 418 -35.63 18.95 6.10
CA ARG A 418 -34.35 19.47 5.58
C ARG A 418 -34.07 19.10 4.12
N LEU A 419 -34.42 17.88 3.70
CA LEU A 419 -33.97 17.31 2.42
C LEU A 419 -35.02 17.33 1.30
N SER A 420 -36.29 17.58 1.61
CA SER A 420 -37.38 17.46 0.62
C SER A 420 -37.31 18.42 -0.56
N ARG A 421 -36.56 19.52 -0.43
CA ARG A 421 -36.33 20.55 -1.45
C ARG A 421 -35.29 20.15 -2.51
N HIS A 422 -34.47 19.14 -2.23
CA HIS A 422 -33.41 18.70 -3.13
C HIS A 422 -33.91 17.59 -4.05
N ARG A 423 -33.15 17.32 -5.12
CA ARG A 423 -33.41 16.18 -6.00
C ARG A 423 -33.48 14.90 -5.20
N LYS A 424 -34.47 14.07 -5.52
CA LYS A 424 -34.73 12.86 -4.76
C LYS A 424 -35.32 11.76 -5.62
N LEU A 425 -35.06 10.55 -5.17
CA LEU A 425 -35.81 9.38 -5.60
C LEU A 425 -36.42 8.67 -4.39
N ARG A 426 -37.48 7.91 -4.66
CA ARG A 426 -38.20 7.10 -3.67
C ARG A 426 -38.06 5.64 -4.04
N MET A 427 -37.25 4.91 -3.27
CA MET A 427 -36.89 3.52 -3.60
C MET A 427 -38.09 2.60 -3.81
N GLN A 428 -39.12 2.68 -2.97
CA GLN A 428 -40.27 1.78 -3.10
C GLN A 428 -41.07 1.99 -4.40
N ASP A 429 -40.89 3.12 -5.07
CA ASP A 429 -41.57 3.40 -6.34
C ASP A 429 -40.80 2.72 -7.50
N LEU A 430 -39.50 2.42 -7.32
CA LEU A 430 -38.59 2.00 -8.39
C LEU A 430 -38.19 0.52 -8.35
N THR A 431 -38.47 -0.17 -7.24
CA THR A 431 -38.07 -1.58 -7.05
C THR A 431 -39.01 -2.58 -7.70
N ARG A 432 -40.16 -2.16 -8.25
CA ARG A 432 -41.21 -3.07 -8.75
C ARG A 432 -40.68 -4.02 -9.84
N ARG A 433 -39.93 -3.50 -10.81
CA ARG A 433 -39.32 -4.30 -11.90
C ARG A 433 -38.31 -5.31 -11.35
N ASP A 434 -37.44 -4.88 -10.45
CA ASP A 434 -36.44 -5.73 -9.81
C ASP A 434 -37.07 -6.86 -8.98
N ILE A 435 -38.14 -6.55 -8.24
CA ILE A 435 -38.93 -7.54 -7.48
C ILE A 435 -39.51 -8.59 -8.44
N LYS A 436 -40.12 -8.18 -9.57
CA LYS A 436 -40.65 -9.13 -10.56
C LYS A 436 -39.56 -10.04 -11.09
N ARG A 437 -38.39 -9.50 -11.43
CA ARG A 437 -37.24 -10.26 -11.94
C ARG A 437 -36.76 -11.28 -10.90
N TYR A 438 -36.55 -10.84 -9.66
CA TYR A 438 -36.13 -11.70 -8.56
C TYR A 438 -37.13 -12.84 -8.32
N THR A 439 -38.41 -12.52 -8.12
CA THR A 439 -39.45 -13.52 -7.84
C THR A 439 -39.58 -14.51 -8.99
N ARG A 440 -39.53 -14.06 -10.24
CA ARG A 440 -39.58 -14.94 -11.41
C ARG A 440 -38.39 -15.89 -11.46
N ALA A 441 -37.16 -15.40 -11.22
CA ALA A 441 -35.96 -16.21 -11.25
C ALA A 441 -36.02 -17.35 -10.21
N ILE A 442 -36.43 -17.04 -8.98
CA ILE A 442 -36.57 -18.02 -7.91
C ILE A 442 -37.69 -19.03 -8.20
N LEU A 443 -38.89 -18.57 -8.59
CA LEU A 443 -40.02 -19.47 -8.87
C LEU A 443 -39.76 -20.40 -10.07
N LYS A 444 -39.08 -19.91 -11.12
CA LYS A 444 -38.71 -20.74 -12.28
C LYS A 444 -37.76 -21.87 -11.90
N LYS A 445 -36.76 -21.58 -11.05
CA LYS A 445 -35.80 -22.58 -10.59
C LYS A 445 -36.50 -23.75 -9.89
N GLU A 446 -37.49 -23.47 -9.05
CA GLU A 446 -38.17 -24.47 -8.23
C GLU A 446 -39.30 -25.20 -8.98
N ARG A 447 -39.92 -24.55 -9.97
CA ARG A 447 -40.96 -25.20 -10.80
C ARG A 447 -40.39 -26.32 -11.68
N VAL A 448 -39.13 -26.23 -12.09
CA VAL A 448 -38.44 -27.35 -12.77
C VAL A 448 -38.45 -28.61 -11.91
N LEU A 449 -38.53 -28.47 -10.59
CA LEU A 449 -38.53 -29.56 -9.62
C LEU A 449 -39.95 -30.03 -9.24
N THR A 450 -40.98 -29.25 -9.54
CA THR A 450 -42.37 -29.50 -9.08
C THR A 450 -43.34 -29.18 -10.22
N ASN A 451 -43.88 -30.23 -10.86
CA ASN A 451 -44.77 -30.17 -12.04
C ASN A 451 -46.15 -29.56 -11.71
N THR A 452 -46.17 -28.29 -11.30
CA THR A 452 -47.34 -27.58 -10.82
C THR A 452 -48.04 -26.81 -11.95
N MET A 453 -49.37 -26.84 -11.97
CA MET A 453 -50.22 -26.08 -12.90
C MET A 453 -50.33 -24.57 -12.54
N ILE A 454 -49.50 -24.08 -11.62
CA ILE A 454 -49.59 -22.69 -11.15
C ILE A 454 -48.90 -21.74 -12.14
N SER A 455 -49.61 -20.66 -12.51
CA SER A 455 -49.06 -19.60 -13.36
C SER A 455 -48.00 -18.80 -12.59
N ILE A 456 -46.74 -18.87 -13.05
CA ILE A 456 -45.64 -18.10 -12.46
C ILE A 456 -45.90 -16.60 -12.59
N ASP A 457 -46.39 -16.13 -13.75
CA ASP A 457 -46.55 -14.70 -13.99
C ASP A 457 -47.67 -14.08 -13.14
N GLU A 458 -48.74 -14.83 -12.86
CA GLU A 458 -49.76 -14.42 -11.89
C GLU A 458 -49.15 -14.24 -10.49
N LEU A 459 -48.36 -15.21 -10.01
CA LEU A 459 -47.69 -15.12 -8.71
C LEU A 459 -46.70 -13.96 -8.66
N VAL A 460 -45.90 -13.78 -9.72
CA VAL A 460 -44.93 -12.69 -9.83
C VAL A 460 -45.63 -11.34 -9.75
N ASN A 461 -46.74 -11.16 -10.47
CA ASN A 461 -47.52 -9.92 -10.45
C ASN A 461 -48.19 -9.69 -9.08
N ALA A 462 -48.75 -10.74 -8.46
CA ALA A 462 -49.38 -10.65 -7.15
C ALA A 462 -48.37 -10.28 -6.05
N ILE A 463 -47.21 -10.95 -6.00
CA ILE A 463 -46.13 -10.68 -5.04
C ILE A 463 -45.58 -9.27 -5.27
N SER A 464 -45.28 -8.91 -6.52
CA SER A 464 -44.75 -7.59 -6.86
C SER A 464 -45.70 -6.45 -6.45
N THR A 465 -47.01 -6.64 -6.65
CA THR A 465 -48.01 -5.63 -6.31
C THR A 465 -48.21 -5.52 -4.80
N LYS A 466 -48.29 -6.66 -4.09
CA LYS A 466 -48.43 -6.66 -2.62
C LYS A 466 -47.20 -6.18 -1.88
N ALA A 467 -46.01 -6.33 -2.46
CA ALA A 467 -44.77 -5.88 -1.84
C ALA A 467 -44.70 -4.36 -1.65
N GLU A 468 -45.46 -3.57 -2.42
CA GLU A 468 -45.43 -2.10 -2.40
C GLU A 468 -43.99 -1.54 -2.39
N GLY A 469 -43.12 -2.18 -3.18
CA GLY A 469 -41.71 -1.84 -3.32
C GLY A 469 -40.77 -2.27 -2.18
N VAL A 470 -41.27 -2.93 -1.14
CA VAL A 470 -40.47 -3.49 -0.05
C VAL A 470 -39.82 -4.80 -0.51
N PHE A 471 -38.59 -4.71 -1.00
CA PHE A 471 -37.85 -5.85 -1.57
C PHE A 471 -37.71 -7.02 -0.58
N LEU A 472 -37.41 -6.74 0.69
CA LEU A 472 -37.28 -7.77 1.73
C LEU A 472 -38.58 -8.55 1.94
N TRP A 473 -39.73 -7.87 1.87
CA TRP A 473 -41.04 -8.52 1.93
C TRP A 473 -41.19 -9.50 0.77
N ALA A 474 -40.86 -9.07 -0.45
CA ALA A 474 -40.94 -9.93 -1.64
C ALA A 474 -40.04 -11.16 -1.53
N VAL A 475 -38.82 -11.02 -0.97
CA VAL A 475 -37.90 -12.14 -0.70
C VAL A 475 -38.54 -13.16 0.26
N LEU A 476 -39.04 -12.68 1.40
CA LEU A 476 -39.62 -13.54 2.44
C LEU A 476 -40.86 -14.28 1.93
N VAL A 477 -41.74 -13.58 1.19
CA VAL A 477 -42.97 -14.16 0.64
C VAL A 477 -42.65 -15.13 -0.48
N THR A 478 -41.75 -14.79 -1.41
CA THR A 478 -41.32 -15.71 -2.48
C THR A 478 -40.80 -17.02 -1.89
N ARG A 479 -39.95 -16.95 -0.85
CA ARG A 479 -39.47 -18.16 -0.14
C ARG A 479 -40.56 -18.91 0.59
N SER A 480 -41.53 -18.21 1.19
CA SER A 480 -42.70 -18.84 1.82
C SER A 480 -43.53 -19.64 0.80
N ILE A 481 -43.72 -19.08 -0.40
CA ILE A 481 -44.45 -19.70 -1.51
C ILE A 481 -43.69 -20.90 -2.06
N VAL A 482 -42.38 -20.78 -2.30
CA VAL A 482 -41.51 -21.90 -2.68
C VAL A 482 -41.62 -23.05 -1.69
N ARG A 483 -41.53 -22.77 -0.38
CA ARG A 483 -41.70 -23.81 0.66
C ARG A 483 -43.07 -24.48 0.61
N GLY A 484 -44.14 -23.72 0.33
CA GLY A 484 -45.48 -24.28 0.14
C GLY A 484 -45.54 -25.23 -1.05
N ILE A 485 -44.99 -24.81 -2.20
CA ILE A 485 -44.91 -25.63 -3.41
C ILE A 485 -44.15 -26.93 -3.16
N MET A 486 -43.00 -26.87 -2.47
CA MET A 486 -42.22 -28.06 -2.11
C MET A 486 -42.95 -29.00 -1.16
N LYS A 487 -43.91 -28.50 -0.37
CA LYS A 487 -44.76 -29.30 0.52
C LYS A 487 -46.03 -29.82 -0.15
N GLY A 488 -46.25 -29.49 -1.44
CA GLY A 488 -47.42 -29.93 -2.20
C GLY A 488 -48.65 -29.04 -2.04
N ASP A 489 -48.52 -27.79 -1.58
CA ASP A 489 -49.63 -26.82 -1.52
C ASP A 489 -50.31 -26.68 -2.90
N SER A 490 -51.65 -26.73 -2.92
CA SER A 490 -52.45 -26.51 -4.13
C SER A 490 -52.41 -25.05 -4.61
N ARG A 491 -52.95 -24.75 -5.80
CA ARG A 491 -53.07 -23.36 -6.29
C ARG A 491 -53.87 -22.50 -5.31
N GLU A 492 -54.93 -23.06 -4.76
CA GLU A 492 -55.85 -22.43 -3.81
C GLU A 492 -55.15 -22.15 -2.48
N ASP A 493 -54.30 -23.07 -2.01
CA ASP A 493 -53.50 -22.89 -0.79
C ASP A 493 -52.46 -21.78 -0.95
N ILE A 494 -51.79 -21.74 -2.10
CA ILE A 494 -50.82 -20.69 -2.45
C ILE A 494 -51.52 -19.33 -2.54
N GLN A 495 -52.70 -19.25 -3.18
CA GLN A 495 -53.50 -18.02 -3.23
C GLN A 495 -53.97 -17.60 -1.84
N ARG A 496 -54.41 -18.53 -1.01
CA ARG A 496 -54.81 -18.27 0.39
C ARG A 496 -53.65 -17.79 1.24
N ARG A 497 -52.45 -18.35 1.05
CA ARG A 497 -51.22 -17.89 1.70
C ARG A 497 -50.92 -16.45 1.30
N LEU A 498 -50.95 -16.14 0.01
CA LEU A 498 -50.76 -14.77 -0.47
C LEU A 498 -51.82 -13.81 0.06
N SER A 499 -53.10 -14.21 0.11
CA SER A 499 -54.19 -13.34 0.57
C SER A 499 -54.05 -12.98 2.05
N LYS A 500 -53.69 -13.94 2.90
CA LYS A 500 -53.48 -13.77 4.34
C LYS A 500 -52.17 -13.09 4.73
N THR A 501 -51.19 -13.04 3.82
CA THR A 501 -49.88 -12.43 4.10
C THR A 501 -50.05 -10.93 4.38
N PRO A 502 -49.62 -10.42 5.56
CA PRO A 502 -49.64 -9.01 5.90
C PRO A 502 -48.81 -8.18 4.94
N LYS A 503 -49.22 -6.93 4.71
CA LYS A 503 -48.46 -5.99 3.86
C LYS A 503 -47.23 -5.41 4.58
N GLU A 504 -47.36 -5.16 5.87
CA GLU A 504 -46.30 -4.55 6.67
C GLU A 504 -45.26 -5.58 7.12
N LEU A 505 -43.98 -5.19 7.07
CA LEU A 505 -42.87 -6.09 7.37
C LEU A 505 -42.87 -6.59 8.83
N TYR A 506 -43.27 -5.74 9.77
CA TYR A 506 -43.37 -6.12 11.18
C TYR A 506 -44.44 -7.19 11.40
N ASP A 507 -45.61 -7.03 10.79
CA ASP A 507 -46.69 -8.00 10.87
C ASP A 507 -46.33 -9.30 10.15
N LEU A 508 -45.59 -9.22 9.04
CA LEU A 508 -45.04 -10.40 8.38
C LEU A 508 -44.09 -11.17 9.32
N TYR A 509 -43.20 -10.48 10.04
CA TYR A 509 -42.34 -11.14 11.04
C TYR A 509 -43.15 -11.75 12.18
N ARG A 510 -44.15 -11.03 12.68
CA ARG A 510 -45.08 -11.54 13.70
C ARG A 510 -45.78 -12.80 13.20
N GLU A 511 -46.30 -12.82 11.99
CA GLU A 511 -46.96 -13.99 11.41
C GLU A 511 -45.98 -15.16 11.17
N MET A 512 -44.76 -14.88 10.70
CA MET A 512 -43.69 -15.89 10.60
C MET A 512 -43.42 -16.55 11.94
N TRP A 513 -43.41 -15.76 13.02
CA TRP A 513 -43.25 -16.25 14.38
C TRP A 513 -44.47 -17.08 14.82
N MET A 514 -45.68 -16.55 14.63
CA MET A 514 -46.93 -17.20 15.03
C MET A 514 -47.24 -18.49 14.24
N ARG A 515 -46.67 -18.67 13.05
CA ARG A 515 -46.80 -19.91 12.25
C ARG A 515 -46.20 -21.14 12.92
N HIS A 516 -45.44 -21.00 14.00
CA HIS A 516 -44.95 -22.14 14.78
C HIS A 516 -46.06 -22.79 15.63
N GLY A 517 -47.28 -22.21 15.67
CA GLY A 517 -48.45 -22.87 16.25
C GLY A 517 -48.26 -23.27 17.72
N GLU A 518 -48.65 -24.50 18.05
CA GLU A 518 -48.50 -25.09 19.40
C GLU A 518 -47.02 -25.27 19.80
N ASP A 519 -46.11 -25.41 18.83
CA ASP A 519 -44.67 -25.53 19.07
C ASP A 519 -44.03 -24.21 19.51
N ILE A 520 -44.75 -23.08 19.41
CA ILE A 520 -44.26 -21.79 19.93
C ILE A 520 -43.91 -21.94 21.40
N GLU A 521 -44.76 -22.55 22.22
CA GLU A 521 -44.48 -22.72 23.65
C GLU A 521 -43.28 -23.63 23.88
N LEU A 522 -43.20 -24.75 23.15
CA LEU A 522 -42.08 -25.71 23.21
C LEU A 522 -40.76 -25.11 22.73
N HIS A 523 -40.78 -24.10 21.88
CA HIS A 523 -39.59 -23.53 21.25
C HIS A 523 -39.26 -22.14 21.80
N ARG A 524 -40.17 -21.50 22.55
CA ARG A 524 -40.03 -20.13 23.04
C ARG A 524 -38.76 -19.94 23.84
N GLU A 525 -38.48 -20.84 24.78
CA GLU A 525 -37.28 -20.78 25.63
C GLU A 525 -36.01 -20.91 24.80
N SER A 526 -35.92 -21.93 23.94
CA SER A 526 -34.76 -22.11 23.05
C SER A 526 -34.56 -20.94 22.09
N SER A 527 -35.64 -20.35 21.59
CA SER A 527 -35.60 -19.21 20.66
C SER A 527 -35.21 -17.92 21.37
N ALA A 528 -35.72 -17.72 22.59
CA ALA A 528 -35.34 -16.61 23.45
C ALA A 528 -33.87 -16.71 23.86
N LEU A 529 -33.38 -17.90 24.21
CA LEU A 529 -31.97 -18.14 24.50
C LEU A 529 -31.09 -17.83 23.28
N LEU A 530 -31.45 -18.36 22.11
CA LEU A 530 -30.76 -18.12 20.85
C LEU A 530 -30.65 -16.61 20.54
N LEU A 531 -31.77 -15.88 20.58
CA LEU A 531 -31.78 -14.44 20.34
C LEU A 531 -31.05 -13.66 21.45
N SER A 532 -31.13 -14.11 22.70
CA SER A 532 -30.43 -13.48 23.83
C SER A 532 -28.92 -13.63 23.71
N ILE A 533 -28.42 -14.81 23.33
CA ILE A 533 -26.99 -15.03 23.04
C ILE A 533 -26.55 -14.08 21.93
N LEU A 534 -27.30 -13.99 20.83
CA LEU A 534 -26.96 -13.10 19.72
C LEU A 534 -26.95 -11.62 20.12
N VAL A 535 -27.96 -11.16 20.86
CA VAL A 535 -28.01 -9.79 21.39
C VAL A 535 -26.88 -9.55 22.38
N MET A 536 -26.52 -10.53 23.20
CA MET A 536 -25.42 -10.44 24.15
C MET A 536 -24.07 -10.33 23.44
N VAL A 537 -23.77 -11.23 22.51
CA VAL A 537 -22.55 -11.18 21.68
C VAL A 537 -22.45 -9.83 21.01
N TRP A 538 -23.55 -9.35 20.42
CA TRP A 538 -23.61 -8.06 19.76
C TRP A 538 -23.33 -6.87 20.69
N LYS A 539 -23.92 -6.87 21.90
CA LYS A 539 -23.67 -5.83 22.91
C LYS A 539 -22.25 -5.88 23.45
N SER A 540 -21.69 -7.06 23.64
CA SER A 540 -20.34 -7.27 24.18
C SER A 540 -19.26 -6.86 23.18
N THR A 541 -19.41 -7.17 21.89
CA THR A 541 -18.52 -6.69 20.83
C THR A 541 -18.54 -5.17 20.68
N SER A 542 -19.66 -4.52 21.04
CA SER A 542 -19.81 -3.07 20.97
C SER A 542 -19.17 -2.32 22.15
N LYS A 543 -18.85 -3.01 23.26
CA LYS A 543 -18.31 -2.40 24.50
C LYS A 543 -16.82 -2.68 24.75
N SER A 544 -16.22 -3.69 24.12
CA SER A 544 -14.83 -4.04 24.38
C SER A 544 -13.86 -3.04 23.73
N LYS A 545 -13.12 -2.29 24.57
CA LYS A 545 -12.02 -1.39 24.16
C LYS A 545 -10.71 -2.14 23.84
N HIS A 546 -10.65 -3.43 24.12
CA HIS A 546 -9.50 -4.30 23.83
C HIS A 546 -9.96 -5.38 22.86
N SER A 547 -9.88 -5.10 21.55
CA SER A 547 -10.20 -6.09 20.54
C SER A 547 -9.10 -7.17 20.52
N LEU A 548 -9.36 -8.33 21.12
CA LEU A 548 -8.91 -9.55 20.47
C LEU A 548 -9.51 -9.53 19.05
N ASN A 549 -8.70 -9.85 18.05
CA ASN A 549 -8.99 -9.76 16.61
C ASN A 549 -10.15 -10.66 16.14
N LEU A 550 -11.34 -10.55 16.73
CA LEU A 550 -12.58 -11.09 16.19
C LEU A 550 -13.12 -10.05 15.22
N THR A 551 -12.56 -10.07 14.01
CA THR A 551 -12.84 -9.13 12.93
C THR A 551 -14.21 -9.29 12.27
N GLU A 552 -15.14 -10.06 12.85
CA GLU A 552 -16.49 -10.19 12.33
C GLU A 552 -17.50 -10.22 13.47
N HIS A 553 -18.57 -9.41 13.36
CA HIS A 553 -19.75 -9.40 14.23
C HIS A 553 -20.59 -10.69 14.10
N ARG A 554 -19.95 -11.84 13.90
CA ARG A 554 -20.57 -13.10 13.53
C ARG A 554 -20.17 -14.15 14.56
N ILE A 555 -21.16 -14.67 15.29
CA ILE A 555 -20.97 -15.86 16.09
C ILE A 555 -20.85 -17.05 15.13
N SER A 556 -19.80 -17.84 15.26
CA SER A 556 -19.68 -19.09 14.52
C SER A 556 -20.73 -20.09 15.01
N ILE A 557 -21.13 -21.03 14.16
CA ILE A 557 -22.09 -22.08 14.56
C ILE A 557 -21.53 -22.92 15.72
N PHE A 558 -20.20 -23.04 15.82
CA PHE A 558 -19.52 -23.73 16.90
C PHE A 558 -19.63 -22.98 18.23
N GLU A 559 -19.31 -21.68 18.26
CA GLU A 559 -19.47 -20.85 19.46
C GLU A 559 -20.92 -20.82 19.93
N LEU A 560 -21.85 -20.73 18.98
CA LEU A 560 -23.28 -20.79 19.28
C LEU A 560 -23.69 -22.15 19.84
N MET A 561 -23.14 -23.25 19.30
CA MET A 561 -23.38 -24.60 19.80
C MET A 561 -22.89 -24.77 21.23
N VAL A 562 -21.69 -24.28 21.54
CA VAL A 562 -21.17 -24.29 22.91
C VAL A 562 -22.04 -23.45 23.84
N ALA A 563 -22.40 -22.23 23.45
CA ALA A 563 -23.24 -21.34 24.26
C ALA A 563 -24.67 -21.87 24.47
N TRP A 564 -25.15 -22.73 23.57
CA TRP A 564 -26.50 -23.29 23.60
C TRP A 564 -26.60 -24.69 24.23
N SER A 565 -25.46 -25.33 24.53
CA SER A 565 -25.40 -26.70 25.05
C SER A 565 -25.13 -26.71 26.56
N ASP A 566 -26.18 -26.71 27.37
CA ASP A 566 -26.08 -26.78 28.84
C ASP A 566 -25.27 -28.00 29.32
N ASP A 567 -25.37 -29.13 28.61
CA ASP A 567 -24.64 -30.36 28.94
C ASP A 567 -23.13 -30.21 28.80
N LEU A 568 -22.65 -29.31 27.95
CA LEU A 568 -21.22 -29.01 27.84
C LEU A 568 -20.73 -28.17 29.02
N TRP A 569 -21.55 -27.24 29.52
CA TRP A 569 -21.19 -26.41 30.69
C TRP A 569 -21.25 -27.19 32.00
N LEU A 570 -22.04 -28.26 32.05
CA LEU A 570 -22.23 -29.11 33.23
C LEU A 570 -21.27 -30.30 33.29
N LYS A 571 -20.46 -30.55 32.25
CA LYS A 571 -19.45 -31.61 32.26
C LYS A 571 -18.20 -31.20 33.03
N ASP A 572 -17.71 -32.11 33.87
CA ASP A 572 -16.39 -31.97 34.50
C ASP A 572 -15.31 -31.83 33.42
N LEU A 573 -14.33 -30.94 33.64
CA LEU A 573 -13.24 -30.67 32.70
C LEU A 573 -12.47 -31.94 32.28
N ASN A 574 -12.39 -32.93 33.16
CA ASN A 574 -11.73 -34.23 32.90
C ASN A 574 -12.55 -35.18 31.99
N GLN A 575 -13.82 -34.88 31.75
CA GLN A 575 -14.70 -35.63 30.83
C GLN A 575 -14.82 -34.98 29.46
N MET A 576 -14.27 -33.77 29.27
CA MET A 576 -14.24 -33.09 27.97
C MET A 576 -13.36 -33.82 26.94
N ASP A 577 -12.34 -34.55 27.38
CA ASP A 577 -11.47 -35.37 26.52
C ASP A 577 -12.20 -36.55 25.85
N SER A 578 -13.43 -36.87 26.29
CA SER A 578 -14.28 -37.90 25.67
C SER A 578 -15.08 -37.40 24.45
N LEU A 579 -15.14 -36.09 24.21
CA LEU A 579 -15.85 -35.52 23.07
C LEU A 579 -15.01 -35.63 21.80
N THR A 580 -15.47 -36.45 20.85
CA THR A 580 -14.77 -36.57 19.58
C THR A 580 -15.08 -35.38 18.66
N TRP A 581 -14.17 -35.11 17.71
CA TRP A 581 -14.43 -34.12 16.65
C TRP A 581 -15.72 -34.42 15.88
N ASN A 582 -16.07 -35.70 15.70
CA ASN A 582 -17.30 -36.11 15.02
C ASN A 582 -18.55 -35.73 15.83
N ASP A 583 -18.52 -35.89 17.15
CA ASP A 583 -19.64 -35.49 18.02
C ASP A 583 -19.88 -33.98 17.98
N LEU A 584 -18.81 -33.18 18.07
CA LEU A 584 -18.89 -31.73 17.98
C LEU A 584 -19.41 -31.27 16.62
N ARG A 585 -18.95 -31.91 15.54
CA ARG A 585 -19.43 -31.63 14.18
C ARG A 585 -20.91 -31.96 14.03
N GLN A 586 -21.34 -33.13 14.49
CA GLN A 586 -22.75 -33.55 14.42
C GLN A 586 -23.65 -32.60 15.21
N ARG A 587 -23.18 -32.13 16.38
CA ARG A 587 -23.89 -31.11 17.18
C ARG A 587 -24.01 -29.78 16.45
N CYS A 588 -22.96 -29.32 15.78
CA CYS A 588 -23.00 -28.10 14.96
C CYS A 588 -23.97 -28.24 13.77
N GLU A 589 -23.96 -29.37 13.07
CA GLU A 589 -24.89 -29.65 11.96
C GLU A 589 -26.36 -29.71 12.46
N THR A 590 -26.57 -30.34 13.62
CA THR A 590 -27.88 -30.38 14.28
C THR A 590 -28.34 -28.99 14.71
N LEU A 591 -27.45 -28.16 15.29
CA LEU A 591 -27.82 -26.80 15.65
C LEU A 591 -28.10 -25.95 14.41
N SER A 592 -27.33 -26.10 13.33
CA SER A 592 -27.51 -25.36 12.09
C SER A 592 -28.94 -25.52 11.55
N THR A 593 -29.43 -26.76 11.52
CA THR A 593 -30.82 -27.06 11.11
C THR A 593 -31.86 -26.52 12.10
N LYS A 594 -31.56 -26.57 13.41
CA LYS A 594 -32.44 -26.02 14.45
C LYS A 594 -32.52 -24.50 14.43
N VAL A 595 -31.45 -23.77 14.07
CA VAL A 595 -31.42 -22.29 14.09
C VAL A 595 -32.50 -21.72 13.17
N GLU A 596 -32.63 -22.22 11.95
CA GLU A 596 -33.66 -21.75 11.01
C GLU A 596 -35.07 -22.07 11.51
N ALA A 597 -35.27 -23.28 12.05
CA ALA A 597 -36.55 -23.71 12.60
C ALA A 597 -36.95 -22.92 13.86
N ARG A 598 -36.02 -22.66 14.78
CA ARG A 598 -36.29 -21.96 16.05
C ARG A 598 -36.38 -20.46 15.88
N SER A 599 -35.77 -19.90 14.84
CA SER A 599 -35.81 -18.46 14.56
C SER A 599 -36.90 -18.04 13.57
N ALA A 600 -37.79 -18.94 13.16
CA ALA A 600 -38.75 -18.69 12.08
C ALA A 600 -38.12 -18.28 10.74
N GLY A 601 -36.85 -18.62 10.51
CA GLY A 601 -36.06 -18.16 9.36
C GLY A 601 -35.63 -16.70 9.44
N LEU A 602 -35.68 -16.08 10.62
CA LEU A 602 -35.09 -14.76 10.87
C LEU A 602 -33.56 -14.83 10.94
N LEU A 603 -33.02 -15.99 11.34
CA LEU A 603 -31.60 -16.28 11.37
C LEU A 603 -31.29 -17.31 10.30
N GLU A 604 -30.21 -17.06 9.55
CA GLU A 604 -29.71 -17.94 8.49
C GLU A 604 -28.25 -18.29 8.82
N VAL A 605 -27.87 -19.56 8.68
CA VAL A 605 -26.48 -19.97 8.83
C VAL A 605 -25.76 -19.81 7.50
N SER A 606 -24.86 -18.83 7.41
CA SER A 606 -24.07 -18.61 6.20
C SER A 606 -22.89 -19.58 6.14
N VAL A 607 -22.81 -20.38 5.07
CA VAL A 607 -21.59 -21.13 4.73
C VAL A 607 -20.66 -20.21 3.93
N PRO A 608 -19.39 -20.02 4.34
CA PRO A 608 -18.44 -19.21 3.59
C PRO A 608 -18.32 -19.71 2.14
N ALA A 609 -18.28 -18.80 1.18
CA ALA A 609 -18.22 -19.10 -0.26
C ALA A 609 -16.99 -19.92 -0.70
N SER A 610 -16.01 -20.14 0.19
CA SER A 610 -14.83 -20.99 -0.04
C SER A 610 -15.10 -22.50 0.01
N ARG A 611 -16.35 -22.94 0.18
CA ARG A 611 -16.77 -24.36 0.10
C ARG A 611 -18.02 -24.59 -0.75
N LEU A 612 -18.17 -23.88 -1.87
CA LEU A 612 -18.96 -24.43 -2.97
C LEU A 612 -18.07 -25.45 -3.68
N PRO A 613 -18.49 -26.73 -3.86
CA PRO A 613 -17.83 -27.57 -4.84
C PRO A 613 -17.96 -26.84 -6.17
N LEU A 614 -16.82 -26.60 -6.83
CA LEU A 614 -16.77 -26.15 -8.22
C LEU A 614 -17.69 -27.07 -9.02
N ALA A 615 -18.82 -26.54 -9.46
CA ALA A 615 -19.71 -27.17 -10.41
C ALA A 615 -19.51 -26.50 -11.77
#